data_AF-A0A1L8ZCS5-F1
#
_entry.id   AF-A0A1L8ZCS5-F1
#
_cell.length_a   1.000
_cell.length_b   1.000
_cell.length_c   1.000
_cell.angle_alpha   90.00
_cell.angle_beta   90.00
_cell.angle_gamma   90.00
#
_symmetry.space_group_name_H-M   'P 1'
#
loop_
_entity.id
_entity.type
_entity.pdbx_description
1 polymer ?
#
loop_
_entity_poly.entity_id
_entity_poly.type
_entity_poly.pdbx_seq_one_letter_code
_entity_poly.pdbx_strand_id
1 'polypeptide(L)'
;KVWESLGIPKDRIYYLSKDHNFWGPVGSKGPCGPDTEIYVDTGKPKCSLDCNITCSCGKYFEIWNNVFMQYNKDENGNYIELGRKCVDTGMGLERTIAFLQGKSSVYDTDAFMPIIKRIEYISGKIYGQKEDDDRCIRIISDHVKAACFILADSSAVFPSNLGQGYVLRRLIRRSIRYAKKLGIKSHFLADLVDSVEAIYRSFYNELTEKKDFIKKELSTEEEKFFKTLSQGEQEFIKITRNLPSKTIPGDIAFKLYDTYGFPYEVTEEL
;
A
#
# COMPACT_ATOMS: atom_id res chain seq x y z
N LYS A 1 -21.53 -22.17 13.58
CA LYS A 1 -22.52 -22.12 14.69
C LYS A 1 -23.03 -20.71 14.99
N VAL A 2 -22.23 -19.76 15.50
CA VAL A 2 -22.74 -18.39 15.78
C VAL A 2 -23.27 -17.72 14.52
N TRP A 3 -22.49 -17.71 13.43
CA TRP A 3 -22.95 -17.19 12.13
C TRP A 3 -24.24 -17.86 11.62
N GLU A 4 -24.36 -19.18 11.74
CA GLU A 4 -25.60 -19.90 11.38
C GLU A 4 -26.79 -19.46 12.23
N SER A 5 -26.59 -19.26 13.54
CA SER A 5 -27.65 -18.79 14.44
C SER A 5 -28.09 -17.35 14.16
N LEU A 6 -27.21 -16.54 13.55
CA LEU A 6 -27.51 -15.21 13.05
C LEU A 6 -28.17 -15.21 11.66
N GLY A 7 -28.44 -16.40 11.10
CA GLY A 7 -29.14 -16.56 9.83
C GLY A 7 -28.24 -16.62 8.59
N ILE A 8 -26.91 -16.71 8.75
CA ILE A 8 -26.01 -16.90 7.60
C ILE A 8 -26.16 -18.34 7.08
N PRO A 9 -26.48 -18.54 5.79
CA PRO A 9 -26.57 -19.86 5.18
C PRO A 9 -25.25 -20.65 5.27
N LYS A 10 -25.33 -21.97 5.48
CA LYS A 10 -24.15 -22.84 5.62
C LYS A 10 -23.22 -22.82 4.41
N ASP A 11 -23.77 -22.67 3.20
CA ASP A 11 -23.03 -22.58 1.94
C ASP A 11 -22.27 -21.24 1.78
N ARG A 12 -22.49 -20.28 2.68
CA ARG A 12 -21.74 -19.02 2.78
C ARG A 12 -20.76 -18.99 3.97
N ILE A 13 -20.61 -20.11 4.69
CA ILE A 13 -19.68 -20.23 5.82
C ILE A 13 -18.57 -21.17 5.40
N TYR A 14 -17.36 -20.64 5.30
CA TYR A 14 -16.17 -21.37 4.89
C TYR A 14 -15.29 -21.62 6.11
N TYR A 15 -14.92 -22.88 6.32
CA TYR A 15 -13.94 -23.26 7.32
C TYR A 15 -12.57 -23.36 6.64
N LEU A 16 -11.66 -22.46 6.98
CA LEU A 16 -10.31 -22.45 6.42
C LEU A 16 -9.28 -22.94 7.44
N SER A 17 -8.09 -23.25 6.93
CA SER A 17 -6.95 -23.65 7.76
C SER A 17 -6.44 -22.49 8.62
N LYS A 18 -5.52 -22.81 9.52
CA LYS A 18 -4.79 -21.83 10.34
C LYS A 18 -4.08 -20.77 9.48
N ASP A 19 -3.63 -21.11 8.28
CA ASP A 19 -2.92 -20.17 7.40
C ASP A 19 -3.81 -19.03 6.91
N HIS A 20 -5.13 -19.20 6.99
CA HIS A 20 -6.11 -18.19 6.60
C HIS A 20 -6.88 -17.62 7.79
N ASN A 21 -7.25 -18.45 8.79
CA ASN A 21 -8.06 -17.99 9.93
C ASN A 21 -7.34 -18.06 11.27
N PHE A 22 -6.14 -17.50 11.32
CA PHE A 22 -5.40 -17.27 12.55
C PHE A 22 -4.55 -16.01 12.40
N TRP A 23 -4.89 -14.99 13.18
CA TRP A 23 -4.21 -13.71 13.09
C TRP A 23 -3.10 -13.59 14.14
N GLY A 24 -1.94 -13.13 13.68
CA GLY A 24 -0.83 -12.70 14.51
C GLY A 24 0.15 -13.79 14.96
N PRO A 25 1.10 -13.42 15.84
CA PRO A 25 1.29 -12.05 16.34
C PRO A 25 1.79 -11.09 15.26
N VAL A 26 1.61 -9.79 15.47
CA VAL A 26 2.32 -8.77 14.69
C VAL A 26 3.80 -8.84 15.06
N GLY A 27 4.63 -9.36 14.17
CA GLY A 27 6.05 -9.61 14.43
C GLY A 27 6.33 -11.04 14.91
N SER A 28 7.42 -11.23 15.67
CA SER A 28 7.85 -12.56 16.11
C SER A 28 7.13 -13.06 17.37
N LYS A 29 6.60 -12.15 18.19
CA LYS A 29 5.96 -12.45 19.48
C LYS A 29 4.78 -11.52 19.74
N GLY A 30 3.84 -11.94 20.58
CA GLY A 30 2.72 -11.09 21.02
C GLY A 30 1.35 -11.76 20.98
N PRO A 31 0.28 -10.99 21.24
CA PRO A 31 -1.09 -11.47 21.19
C PRO A 31 -1.48 -11.99 19.80
N CYS A 32 -2.18 -13.11 19.77
CA CYS A 32 -2.68 -13.76 18.56
C CYS A 32 -3.89 -14.66 18.87
N GLY A 33 -4.57 -15.12 17.82
CA GLY A 33 -5.69 -16.03 17.99
C GLY A 33 -6.38 -16.43 16.70
N PRO A 34 -7.32 -17.38 16.77
CA PRO A 34 -8.20 -17.67 15.66
C PRO A 34 -9.09 -16.46 15.38
N ASP A 35 -9.51 -16.33 14.13
CA ASP A 35 -10.36 -15.21 13.72
C ASP A 35 -11.56 -15.66 12.87
N THR A 36 -12.44 -14.72 12.59
CA THR A 36 -13.49 -14.87 11.59
C THR A 36 -13.54 -13.63 10.72
N GLU A 37 -13.54 -13.86 9.42
CA GLU A 37 -13.48 -12.80 8.42
C GLU A 37 -14.81 -12.70 7.65
N ILE A 38 -15.14 -11.48 7.24
CA ILE A 38 -16.32 -11.17 6.44
C ILE A 38 -15.84 -10.78 5.05
N TYR A 39 -16.40 -11.44 4.04
CA TYR A 39 -16.10 -11.21 2.64
C TYR A 39 -17.32 -10.65 1.90
N VAL A 40 -17.07 -9.80 0.93
CA VAL A 40 -18.06 -9.28 0.00
C VAL A 40 -17.86 -9.90 -1.37
N ASP A 41 -18.94 -10.36 -2.01
CA ASP A 41 -18.95 -10.74 -3.42
C ASP A 41 -19.06 -9.49 -4.29
N THR A 42 -18.08 -9.27 -5.17
CA THR A 42 -18.03 -8.11 -6.08
C THR A 42 -18.96 -8.25 -7.28
N GLY A 43 -19.61 -9.41 -7.45
CA GLY A 43 -20.39 -9.74 -8.64
C GLY A 43 -19.53 -10.21 -9.81
N LYS A 44 -18.20 -10.21 -9.70
CA LYS A 44 -17.29 -10.74 -10.73
C LYS A 44 -17.60 -12.23 -10.95
N PRO A 45 -17.56 -12.72 -12.20
CA PRO A 45 -17.66 -14.16 -12.45
C PRO A 45 -16.51 -14.91 -11.76
N LYS A 46 -16.77 -16.17 -11.41
CA LYS A 46 -15.74 -17.07 -10.90
C LYS A 46 -14.65 -17.25 -11.96
N CYS A 47 -13.38 -17.20 -11.55
CA CYS A 47 -12.26 -17.42 -12.47
C CYS A 47 -12.02 -18.90 -12.81
N SER A 48 -12.57 -19.81 -12.00
CA SER A 48 -12.48 -21.26 -12.16
C SER A 48 -13.61 -21.94 -11.36
N LEU A 49 -13.79 -23.25 -11.53
CA LEU A 49 -14.75 -24.03 -10.75
C LEU A 49 -14.44 -23.99 -9.24
N ASP A 50 -13.16 -23.97 -8.88
CA ASP A 50 -12.68 -23.94 -7.49
C ASP A 50 -12.60 -22.52 -6.89
N CYS A 51 -13.08 -21.50 -7.63
CA CYS A 51 -13.06 -20.13 -7.16
C CYS A 51 -13.94 -19.96 -5.92
N ASN A 52 -13.28 -19.67 -4.80
CA ASN A 52 -13.86 -19.43 -3.48
C ASN A 52 -13.21 -18.20 -2.81
N ILE A 53 -13.52 -17.93 -1.54
CA ILE A 53 -13.07 -16.74 -0.81
C ILE A 53 -11.55 -16.59 -0.65
N THR A 54 -10.77 -17.68 -0.76
CA THR A 54 -9.30 -17.62 -0.70
C THR A 54 -8.66 -17.25 -2.04
N CYS A 55 -9.46 -17.11 -3.09
CA CYS A 55 -8.99 -16.78 -4.43
C CYS A 55 -8.67 -15.28 -4.56
N SER A 56 -7.47 -14.96 -5.06
CA SER A 56 -7.02 -13.59 -5.31
C SER A 56 -7.59 -12.94 -6.59
N CYS A 57 -8.56 -13.57 -7.27
CA CYS A 57 -9.11 -13.07 -8.53
C CYS A 57 -9.99 -11.81 -8.38
N GLY A 58 -10.27 -11.36 -7.16
CA GLY A 58 -11.09 -10.18 -6.87
C GLY A 58 -12.60 -10.41 -6.95
N LYS A 59 -13.04 -11.69 -7.04
CA LYS A 59 -14.47 -12.02 -6.88
C LYS A 59 -14.95 -11.79 -5.46
N TYR A 60 -14.15 -12.19 -4.48
CA TYR A 60 -14.41 -11.96 -3.08
C TYR A 60 -13.31 -11.06 -2.56
N PHE A 61 -13.66 -10.06 -1.75
CA PHE A 61 -12.67 -9.31 -0.99
C PHE A 61 -13.08 -9.24 0.47
N GLU A 62 -12.10 -9.36 1.34
CA GLU A 62 -12.25 -9.24 2.78
C GLU A 62 -12.58 -7.79 3.14
N ILE A 63 -13.66 -7.56 3.89
CA ILE A 63 -14.04 -6.24 4.37
C ILE A 63 -13.72 -6.05 5.86
N TRP A 64 -13.79 -7.13 6.65
CA TRP A 64 -13.69 -7.07 8.11
C TRP A 64 -13.13 -8.37 8.70
N ASN A 65 -12.05 -8.27 9.47
CA ASN A 65 -11.52 -9.37 10.29
C ASN A 65 -11.89 -9.16 11.78
N ASN A 66 -12.36 -10.23 12.43
CA ASN A 66 -12.67 -10.28 13.86
C ASN A 66 -11.82 -11.36 14.53
N VAL A 67 -10.75 -10.93 15.19
CA VAL A 67 -9.77 -11.79 15.86
C VAL A 67 -10.20 -12.05 17.30
N PHE A 68 -10.29 -13.32 17.65
CA PHE A 68 -10.53 -13.76 19.02
C PHE A 68 -9.19 -14.00 19.70
N MET A 69 -8.63 -12.94 20.29
CA MET A 69 -7.34 -12.99 20.98
C MET A 69 -7.40 -13.99 22.14
N GLN A 70 -6.61 -15.06 22.02
CA GLN A 70 -6.62 -16.19 22.95
C GLN A 70 -5.21 -16.55 23.43
N TYR A 71 -4.19 -16.23 22.66
CA TYR A 71 -2.81 -16.64 22.94
C TYR A 71 -1.85 -15.47 22.91
N ASN A 72 -0.75 -15.60 23.64
CA ASN A 72 0.46 -14.83 23.47
C ASN A 72 1.54 -15.77 22.93
N LYS A 73 2.04 -15.51 21.72
CA LYS A 73 3.14 -16.27 21.15
C LYS A 73 4.46 -15.77 21.70
N ASP A 74 5.27 -16.66 22.27
CA ASP A 74 6.59 -16.32 22.79
C ASP A 74 7.69 -16.35 21.70
N GLU A 75 8.91 -15.98 22.08
CA GLU A 75 10.07 -15.97 21.17
C GLU A 75 10.50 -17.36 20.69
N ASN A 76 10.11 -18.40 21.41
CA ASN A 76 10.38 -19.80 21.06
C ASN A 76 9.28 -20.39 20.15
N GLY A 77 8.23 -19.61 19.86
CA GLY A 77 7.11 -20.02 19.04
C GLY A 77 5.99 -20.76 19.79
N ASN A 78 6.04 -20.84 21.11
CA ASN A 78 4.99 -21.44 21.94
C ASN A 78 3.81 -20.49 22.07
N TYR A 79 2.60 -21.05 22.17
CA TYR A 79 1.37 -20.30 22.38
C TYR A 79 0.94 -20.42 23.85
N ILE A 80 1.02 -19.32 24.60
CA ILE A 80 0.62 -19.25 26.00
C ILE A 80 -0.79 -18.67 26.06
N GLU A 81 -1.73 -19.32 26.73
CA GLU A 81 -3.11 -18.79 26.84
C GLU A 81 -3.13 -17.46 27.60
N LEU A 82 -3.86 -16.48 27.06
CA LEU A 82 -4.01 -15.17 27.70
C LEU A 82 -4.86 -15.30 28.97
N GLY A 83 -4.44 -14.61 30.04
CA GLY A 83 -5.22 -14.56 31.29
C GLY A 83 -6.62 -13.98 31.12
N ARG A 84 -6.86 -13.21 30.05
CA ARG A 84 -8.19 -12.75 29.62
C ARG A 84 -8.29 -12.79 28.11
N LYS A 85 -9.37 -13.38 27.60
CA LYS A 85 -9.72 -13.38 26.18
C LYS A 85 -10.35 -12.02 25.81
N CYS A 86 -9.95 -11.46 24.68
CA CYS A 86 -10.51 -10.22 24.14
C CYS A 86 -10.78 -10.37 22.64
N VAL A 87 -11.42 -9.34 22.07
CA VAL A 87 -11.73 -9.27 20.64
C VAL A 87 -10.97 -8.07 20.08
N ASP A 88 -10.26 -8.32 18.98
CA ASP A 88 -9.64 -7.29 18.15
C ASP A 88 -10.29 -7.35 16.77
N THR A 89 -10.71 -6.21 16.21
CA THR A 89 -11.38 -6.21 14.90
C THR A 89 -10.80 -5.12 14.01
N GLY A 90 -10.57 -5.46 12.74
CA GLY A 90 -10.11 -4.52 11.72
C GLY A 90 -11.06 -4.53 10.54
N MET A 91 -11.68 -3.38 10.25
CA MET A 91 -12.50 -3.17 9.05
C MET A 91 -11.80 -2.16 8.14
N GLY A 92 -11.59 -2.53 6.87
CA GLY A 92 -10.94 -1.64 5.91
C GLY A 92 -11.86 -0.49 5.52
N LEU A 93 -11.53 0.74 5.93
CA LEU A 93 -12.38 1.91 5.66
C LEU A 93 -12.59 2.12 4.15
N GLU A 94 -11.52 2.15 3.36
CA GLU A 94 -11.62 2.41 1.92
C GLU A 94 -12.33 1.27 1.17
N ARG A 95 -12.16 0.03 1.61
CA ARG A 95 -12.91 -1.12 1.08
C ARG A 95 -14.40 -1.01 1.39
N THR A 96 -14.73 -0.55 2.60
CA THR A 96 -16.10 -0.33 3.04
C THR A 96 -16.77 0.80 2.27
N ILE A 97 -16.07 1.92 2.07
CA ILE A 97 -16.54 3.04 1.25
C ILE A 97 -16.79 2.57 -0.19
N ALA A 98 -15.84 1.85 -0.78
CA ALA A 98 -15.98 1.33 -2.14
C ALA A 98 -17.23 0.44 -2.27
N PHE A 99 -17.44 -0.47 -1.31
CA PHE A 99 -18.63 -1.31 -1.28
C PHE A 99 -19.93 -0.49 -1.18
N LEU A 100 -20.02 0.41 -0.20
CA LEU A 100 -21.22 1.21 0.04
C LEU A 100 -21.56 2.15 -1.12
N GLN A 101 -20.55 2.64 -1.83
CA GLN A 101 -20.71 3.49 -3.02
C GLN A 101 -20.90 2.68 -4.32
N GLY A 102 -20.92 1.35 -4.26
CA GLY A 102 -21.03 0.49 -5.44
C GLY A 102 -19.84 0.61 -6.41
N LYS A 103 -18.66 0.94 -5.89
CA LYS A 103 -17.42 1.08 -6.66
C LYS A 103 -16.67 -0.24 -6.76
N SER A 104 -16.06 -0.47 -7.92
CA SER A 104 -15.23 -1.65 -8.19
C SER A 104 -13.84 -1.57 -7.56
N SER A 105 -13.38 -0.38 -7.19
CA SER A 105 -12.05 -0.13 -6.67
C SER A 105 -12.07 0.89 -5.55
N VAL A 106 -11.17 0.73 -4.58
CA VAL A 106 -10.94 1.74 -3.52
C VAL A 106 -10.51 3.09 -4.10
N TYR A 107 -9.86 3.07 -5.26
CA TYR A 107 -9.38 4.27 -5.95
C TYR A 107 -10.50 5.07 -6.62
N ASP A 108 -11.69 4.50 -6.82
CA ASP A 108 -12.84 5.17 -7.42
C ASP A 108 -13.68 5.95 -6.40
N THR A 109 -13.21 6.02 -5.15
CA THR A 109 -13.90 6.63 -4.02
C THR A 109 -13.37 8.04 -3.72
N ASP A 110 -14.13 8.80 -2.95
CA ASP A 110 -13.74 10.10 -2.40
C ASP A 110 -12.46 10.08 -1.55
N ALA A 111 -12.03 8.91 -1.06
CA ALA A 111 -10.75 8.75 -0.36
C ALA A 111 -9.52 8.89 -1.27
N PHE A 112 -9.67 8.78 -2.60
CA PHE A 112 -8.56 8.83 -3.55
C PHE A 112 -8.80 9.77 -4.73
N MET A 113 -10.05 9.94 -5.16
CA MET A 113 -10.39 10.72 -6.35
C MET A 113 -9.83 12.16 -6.36
N PRO A 114 -9.76 12.91 -5.24
CA PRO A 114 -9.14 14.24 -5.25
C PRO A 114 -7.64 14.20 -5.62
N ILE A 115 -6.90 13.22 -5.10
CA ILE A 115 -5.47 13.01 -5.41
C ILE A 115 -5.32 12.61 -6.89
N ILE A 116 -6.14 11.65 -7.33
CA ILE A 116 -6.16 11.18 -8.73
C ILE A 116 -6.42 12.33 -9.69
N LYS A 117 -7.43 13.16 -9.44
CA LYS A 117 -7.77 14.33 -10.26
C LYS A 117 -6.63 15.33 -10.34
N ARG A 118 -5.89 15.52 -9.24
CA ARG A 118 -4.68 16.37 -9.24
C ARG A 118 -3.57 15.76 -10.09
N ILE A 119 -3.36 14.45 -10.05
CA ILE A 119 -2.39 13.75 -10.91
C ILE A 119 -2.80 13.84 -12.39
N GLU A 120 -4.08 13.65 -12.71
CA GLU A 120 -4.60 13.81 -14.08
C GLU A 120 -4.31 15.22 -14.61
N TYR A 121 -4.57 16.25 -13.80
CA TYR A 121 -4.29 17.65 -14.14
C TYR A 121 -2.80 17.90 -14.42
N ILE A 122 -1.90 17.36 -13.58
CA ILE A 122 -0.45 17.56 -13.72
C ILE A 122 0.12 16.76 -14.90
N SER A 123 -0.36 15.54 -15.12
CA SER A 123 0.17 14.62 -16.14
C SER A 123 -0.46 14.77 -17.53
N GLY A 124 -1.67 15.32 -17.60
CA GLY A 124 -2.51 15.29 -18.81
C GLY A 124 -3.03 13.89 -19.15
N LYS A 125 -2.89 12.91 -18.25
CA LYS A 125 -3.44 11.55 -18.40
C LYS A 125 -4.80 11.47 -17.74
N ILE A 126 -5.68 10.61 -18.27
CA ILE A 126 -7.05 10.45 -17.77
C ILE A 126 -7.19 9.07 -17.16
N TYR A 127 -7.61 9.02 -15.90
CA TYR A 127 -7.84 7.79 -15.15
C TYR A 127 -9.02 7.02 -15.74
N GLY A 128 -8.84 5.71 -15.94
CA GLY A 128 -9.81 4.81 -16.56
C GLY A 128 -9.67 4.68 -18.08
N GLN A 129 -8.73 5.38 -18.72
CA GLN A 129 -8.52 5.28 -20.17
C GLN A 129 -7.46 4.24 -20.56
N LYS A 130 -6.41 4.08 -19.75
CA LYS A 130 -5.30 3.18 -20.05
C LYS A 130 -4.76 2.57 -18.77
N GLU A 131 -4.85 1.26 -18.66
CA GLU A 131 -4.50 0.51 -17.44
C GLU A 131 -3.07 0.75 -16.97
N ASP A 132 -2.11 0.90 -17.88
CA ASP A 132 -0.72 1.25 -17.50
C ASP A 132 -0.63 2.60 -16.80
N ASP A 133 -1.36 3.59 -17.29
CA ASP A 133 -1.37 4.95 -16.76
C ASP A 133 -2.16 4.94 -15.42
N ASP A 134 -3.28 4.22 -15.37
CA ASP A 134 -4.09 4.03 -14.16
C ASP A 134 -3.29 3.37 -13.04
N ARG A 135 -2.50 2.35 -13.36
CA ARG A 135 -1.60 1.71 -12.39
C ARG A 135 -0.59 2.72 -11.83
N CYS A 136 0.01 3.56 -12.67
CA CYS A 136 0.93 4.60 -12.19
C CYS A 136 0.21 5.60 -11.28
N ILE A 137 -0.97 6.08 -11.68
CA ILE A 137 -1.80 7.02 -10.91
C ILE A 137 -2.19 6.43 -9.54
N ARG A 138 -2.57 5.15 -9.49
CA ARG A 138 -2.89 4.43 -8.23
C ARG A 138 -1.69 4.35 -7.30
N ILE A 139 -0.52 3.99 -7.83
CA ILE A 139 0.72 3.88 -7.04
C ILE A 139 1.13 5.24 -6.47
N ILE A 140 1.11 6.30 -7.30
CA ILE A 140 1.44 7.66 -6.85
C ILE A 140 0.46 8.10 -5.75
N SER A 141 -0.84 7.93 -5.96
CA SER A 141 -1.87 8.34 -4.99
C SER A 141 -1.69 7.66 -3.63
N ASP A 142 -1.46 6.35 -3.64
CA ASP A 142 -1.26 5.55 -2.43
C ASP A 142 0.01 5.95 -1.67
N HIS A 143 1.13 6.02 -2.38
CA HIS A 143 2.43 6.28 -1.76
C HIS A 143 2.55 7.70 -1.23
N VAL A 144 1.97 8.69 -1.92
CA VAL A 144 1.95 10.07 -1.41
C VAL A 144 1.05 10.20 -0.19
N LYS A 145 -0.13 9.54 -0.18
CA LYS A 145 -0.97 9.48 1.02
C LYS A 145 -0.19 8.93 2.20
N ALA A 146 0.45 7.77 2.04
CA ALA A 146 1.26 7.15 3.08
C ALA A 146 2.42 8.04 3.55
N ALA A 147 3.16 8.65 2.61
CA ALA A 147 4.28 9.53 2.93
C ALA A 147 3.84 10.78 3.72
N CYS A 148 2.69 11.37 3.38
CA CYS A 148 2.14 12.51 4.13
C CYS A 148 1.85 12.14 5.58
N PHE A 149 1.17 11.02 5.82
CA PHE A 149 0.86 10.57 7.19
C PHE A 149 2.11 10.20 7.99
N ILE A 150 3.11 9.54 7.39
CA ILE A 150 4.36 9.21 8.06
C ILE A 150 5.12 10.48 8.49
N LEU A 151 5.13 11.53 7.65
CA LEU A 151 5.76 12.81 7.96
C LEU A 151 4.94 13.64 8.96
N ALA A 152 3.63 13.49 8.96
CA ALA A 152 2.73 14.18 9.89
C ALA A 152 2.76 13.59 11.30
N ASP A 153 3.12 12.32 11.46
CA ASP A 153 3.12 11.63 12.76
C ASP A 153 3.92 12.40 13.82
N SER A 154 3.43 12.36 15.07
CA SER A 154 4.13 12.89 16.25
C SER A 154 5.58 12.39 16.38
N SER A 155 5.81 11.12 16.02
CA SER A 155 7.11 10.45 15.97
C SER A 155 7.62 10.41 14.52
N ALA A 156 7.56 11.58 13.85
CA ALA A 156 7.84 11.72 12.42
C ALA A 156 9.11 10.98 12.00
N VAL A 157 8.96 10.16 10.97
CA VAL A 157 10.07 9.45 10.33
C VAL A 157 10.53 10.27 9.14
N PHE A 158 11.85 10.44 9.00
CA PHE A 158 12.45 11.20 7.90
C PHE A 158 13.08 10.27 6.85
N PRO A 159 13.10 10.66 5.56
CA PRO A 159 13.72 9.85 4.51
C PRO A 159 15.21 9.56 4.81
N SER A 160 15.56 8.29 5.02
CA SER A 160 16.92 7.85 5.37
C SER A 160 17.32 6.60 4.59
N ASN A 161 18.55 6.11 4.79
CA ASN A 161 19.03 4.86 4.20
C ASN A 161 18.74 3.62 5.06
N LEU A 162 18.13 3.77 6.24
CA LEU A 162 17.98 2.68 7.22
C LEU A 162 16.58 2.66 7.86
N GLY A 163 16.14 1.45 8.22
CA GLY A 163 14.92 1.23 9.00
C GLY A 163 13.68 1.88 8.39
N GLN A 164 12.87 2.53 9.25
CA GLN A 164 11.64 3.20 8.83
C GLN A 164 11.89 4.34 7.83
N GLY A 165 13.00 5.07 7.97
CA GLY A 165 13.35 6.14 7.06
C GLY A 165 13.65 5.66 5.64
N TYR A 166 14.19 4.45 5.49
CA TYR A 166 14.34 3.79 4.19
C TYR A 166 12.99 3.47 3.56
N VAL A 167 12.02 2.98 4.35
CA VAL A 167 10.67 2.68 3.86
C VAL A 167 9.99 3.96 3.34
N LEU A 168 10.06 5.07 4.07
CA LEU A 168 9.52 6.35 3.62
C LEU A 168 10.23 6.82 2.33
N ARG A 169 11.56 6.79 2.30
CA ARG A 169 12.35 7.13 1.11
C ARG A 169 11.93 6.29 -0.09
N ARG A 170 11.72 4.98 0.10
CA ARG A 170 11.26 4.06 -0.96
C ARG A 170 9.89 4.45 -1.51
N LEU A 171 8.91 4.75 -0.66
CA LEU A 171 7.57 5.20 -1.09
C LEU A 171 7.64 6.47 -1.94
N ILE A 172 8.41 7.46 -1.48
CA ILE A 172 8.60 8.73 -2.19
C ILE A 172 9.28 8.49 -3.55
N ARG A 173 10.38 7.74 -3.59
CA ARG A 173 11.14 7.46 -4.82
C ARG A 173 10.36 6.64 -5.84
N ARG A 174 9.56 5.66 -5.39
CA ARG A 174 8.64 4.93 -6.28
C ARG A 174 7.59 5.88 -6.86
N SER A 175 7.00 6.77 -6.06
CA SER A 175 6.05 7.79 -6.57
C SER A 175 6.68 8.64 -7.69
N ILE A 176 7.91 9.11 -7.48
CA ILE A 176 8.65 9.92 -8.46
C ILE A 176 8.92 9.15 -9.75
N ARG A 177 9.33 7.88 -9.65
CA ARG A 177 9.56 7.00 -10.81
C ARG A 177 8.29 6.82 -11.65
N TYR A 178 7.17 6.52 -11.01
CA TYR A 178 5.89 6.35 -11.71
C TYR A 178 5.35 7.68 -12.26
N ALA A 179 5.60 8.80 -11.59
CA ALA A 179 5.30 10.13 -12.11
C ALA A 179 6.08 10.42 -13.39
N LYS A 180 7.38 10.09 -13.44
CA LYS A 180 8.20 10.19 -14.65
C LYS A 180 7.66 9.31 -15.78
N LYS A 181 7.17 8.11 -15.48
CA LYS A 181 6.52 7.21 -16.48
C LYS A 181 5.24 7.83 -17.07
N LEU A 182 4.52 8.64 -16.30
CA LEU A 182 3.38 9.44 -16.77
C LEU A 182 3.78 10.70 -17.56
N GLY A 183 5.07 11.04 -17.61
CA GLY A 183 5.58 12.25 -18.25
C GLY A 183 5.65 13.47 -17.33
N ILE A 184 5.42 13.29 -16.03
CA ILE A 184 5.57 14.36 -15.03
C ILE A 184 7.06 14.60 -14.77
N LYS A 185 7.49 15.86 -14.81
CA LYS A 185 8.92 16.22 -14.77
C LYS A 185 9.48 16.51 -13.38
N SER A 186 8.81 17.32 -12.57
CA SER A 186 9.21 17.66 -11.19
C SER A 186 8.17 18.54 -10.50
N HIS A 187 8.35 18.74 -9.19
CA HIS A 187 7.60 19.60 -8.28
C HIS A 187 6.11 19.23 -8.16
N PHE A 188 5.78 17.94 -8.25
CA PHE A 188 4.39 17.49 -8.17
C PHE A 188 3.99 17.01 -6.77
N LEU A 189 4.95 16.57 -5.92
CA LEU A 189 4.59 15.99 -4.63
C LEU A 189 3.96 17.02 -3.70
N ALA A 190 4.48 18.25 -3.68
CA ALA A 190 3.93 19.34 -2.86
C ALA A 190 2.46 19.65 -3.19
N ASP A 191 2.10 19.58 -4.47
CA ASP A 191 0.73 19.77 -4.97
C ASP A 191 -0.22 18.67 -4.50
N LEU A 192 0.29 17.44 -4.37
CA LEU A 192 -0.50 16.30 -3.90
C LEU A 192 -0.73 16.34 -2.38
N VAL A 193 0.18 16.97 -1.60
CA VAL A 193 -0.03 17.20 -0.16
C VAL A 193 -1.31 17.98 0.10
N ASP A 194 -1.61 19.00 -0.71
CA ASP A 194 -2.86 19.76 -0.59
C ASP A 194 -4.09 18.88 -0.76
N SER A 195 -4.02 17.92 -1.69
CA SER A 195 -5.13 17.00 -1.96
C SER A 195 -5.31 16.02 -0.81
N VAL A 196 -4.22 15.50 -0.22
CA VAL A 196 -4.28 14.61 0.95
C VAL A 196 -4.82 15.35 2.16
N GLU A 197 -4.30 16.54 2.48
CA GLU A 197 -4.77 17.33 3.62
C GLU A 197 -6.26 17.68 3.49
N ALA A 198 -6.72 18.10 2.31
CA ALA A 198 -8.13 18.42 2.09
C ALA A 198 -9.09 17.25 2.39
N ILE A 199 -8.68 16.01 2.13
CA ILE A 199 -9.47 14.79 2.42
C ILE A 199 -9.54 14.52 3.93
N TYR A 200 -8.44 14.75 4.65
CA TYR A 200 -8.26 14.22 6.01
C TYR A 200 -8.26 15.26 7.14
N ARG A 201 -8.21 16.56 6.82
CA ARG A 201 -8.08 17.66 7.78
C ARG A 201 -9.16 17.73 8.88
N SER A 202 -10.32 17.12 8.67
CA SER A 202 -11.39 17.12 9.69
C SER A 202 -11.15 16.12 10.82
N PHE A 203 -10.26 15.15 10.62
CA PHE A 203 -9.96 14.09 11.60
C PHE A 203 -8.49 14.10 12.04
N TYR A 204 -7.59 14.55 11.16
CA TYR A 204 -6.14 14.52 11.37
C TYR A 204 -5.56 15.93 11.28
N ASN A 205 -5.67 16.68 12.38
CA ASN A 205 -5.22 18.08 12.46
C ASN A 205 -3.70 18.20 12.22
N GLU A 206 -2.92 17.18 12.57
CA GLU A 206 -1.48 17.12 12.39
C GLU A 206 -1.04 17.25 10.93
N LEU A 207 -1.86 16.80 9.97
CA LEU A 207 -1.61 17.00 8.54
C LEU A 207 -1.65 18.48 8.18
N THR A 208 -2.62 19.21 8.74
CA THR A 208 -2.78 20.64 8.52
C THR A 208 -1.68 21.43 9.22
N GLU A 209 -1.38 21.11 10.48
CA GLU A 209 -0.35 21.78 11.27
C GLU A 209 1.05 21.62 10.67
N LYS A 210 1.36 20.44 10.11
CA LYS A 210 2.67 20.13 9.52
C LYS A 210 2.71 20.26 8.00
N LYS A 211 1.68 20.81 7.37
CA LYS A 211 1.53 20.86 5.92
C LYS A 211 2.75 21.42 5.18
N ASP A 212 3.23 22.59 5.60
CA ASP A 212 4.38 23.23 4.96
C ASP A 212 5.68 22.44 5.16
N PHE A 213 5.82 21.81 6.32
CA PHE A 213 6.94 20.91 6.62
C PHE A 213 6.90 19.67 5.71
N ILE A 214 5.74 19.02 5.56
CA ILE A 214 5.56 17.84 4.70
C ILE A 214 5.90 18.21 3.25
N LYS A 215 5.36 19.33 2.74
CA LYS A 215 5.67 19.83 1.39
C LYS A 215 7.17 20.03 1.19
N LYS A 216 7.85 20.64 2.15
CA LYS A 216 9.30 20.88 2.10
C LYS A 216 10.10 19.57 2.05
N GLU A 217 9.79 18.61 2.91
CA GLU A 217 10.52 17.33 2.94
C GLU A 217 10.32 16.52 1.66
N LEU A 218 9.07 16.44 1.17
CA LEU A 218 8.77 15.76 -0.09
C LEU A 218 9.45 16.44 -1.28
N SER A 219 9.42 17.77 -1.35
CA SER A 219 10.09 18.52 -2.44
C SER A 219 11.60 18.32 -2.41
N THR A 220 12.19 18.30 -1.21
CA THR A 220 13.63 18.08 -1.03
C THR A 220 14.05 16.70 -1.53
N GLU A 221 13.29 15.65 -1.18
CA GLU A 221 13.59 14.29 -1.65
C GLU A 221 13.29 14.12 -3.15
N GLU A 222 12.25 14.78 -3.65
CA GLU A 222 11.92 14.85 -5.08
C GLU A 222 13.07 15.42 -5.91
N GLU A 223 13.58 16.59 -5.55
CA GLU A 223 14.70 17.23 -6.25
C GLU A 223 15.98 16.40 -6.20
N LYS A 224 16.27 15.77 -5.05
CA LYS A 224 17.44 14.89 -4.89
C LYS A 224 17.35 13.70 -5.82
N PHE A 225 16.21 13.00 -5.84
CA PHE A 225 16.07 11.78 -6.61
C PHE A 225 15.89 12.04 -8.10
N PHE A 226 15.18 13.09 -8.52
CA PHE A 226 15.05 13.40 -9.95
C PHE A 226 16.40 13.62 -10.64
N LYS A 227 17.36 14.24 -9.94
CA LYS A 227 18.73 14.44 -10.45
C LYS A 227 19.43 13.12 -10.77
N THR A 228 19.27 12.11 -9.92
CA THR A 228 19.95 10.81 -10.10
C THR A 228 19.13 9.82 -10.93
N LEU A 229 17.80 9.94 -10.95
CA LEU A 229 16.88 9.03 -11.63
C LEU A 229 17.19 8.89 -13.12
N SER A 230 17.36 10.00 -13.83
CA SER A 230 17.65 9.94 -15.28
C SER A 230 19.00 9.30 -15.58
N GLN A 231 20.01 9.53 -14.73
CA GLN A 231 21.33 8.93 -14.89
C GLN A 231 21.29 7.43 -14.59
N GLY A 232 20.60 7.04 -13.51
CA GLY A 232 20.46 5.64 -13.12
C GLY A 232 19.65 4.83 -14.13
N GLU A 233 18.60 5.38 -14.73
CA GLU A 233 17.83 4.71 -15.80
C GLU A 233 18.69 4.49 -17.06
N GLN A 234 19.50 5.48 -17.45
CA GLN A 234 20.40 5.33 -18.58
C GLN A 234 21.47 4.26 -18.30
N GLU A 235 22.04 4.25 -17.10
CA GLU A 235 23.01 3.23 -16.69
C GLU A 235 22.36 1.84 -16.64
N PHE A 236 21.15 1.73 -16.08
CA PHE A 236 20.37 0.48 -16.07
C PHE A 236 20.19 -0.07 -17.49
N ILE A 237 19.78 0.78 -18.45
CA ILE A 237 19.60 0.37 -19.85
C ILE A 237 20.92 -0.08 -20.47
N LYS A 238 22.05 0.60 -20.20
CA LYS A 238 23.36 0.20 -20.71
C LYS A 238 23.78 -1.17 -20.19
N ILE A 239 23.56 -1.42 -18.90
CA ILE A 239 23.96 -2.67 -18.26
C ILE A 239 23.07 -3.82 -18.75
N THR A 240 21.74 -3.63 -18.73
CA THR A 240 20.77 -4.68 -19.09
C THR A 240 20.82 -5.10 -20.55
N ARG A 241 21.20 -4.19 -21.47
CA ARG A 241 21.41 -4.55 -22.89
C ARG A 241 22.49 -5.61 -23.11
N ASN A 242 23.47 -5.67 -22.22
CA ASN A 242 24.61 -6.59 -22.33
C ASN A 242 24.48 -7.81 -21.41
N LEU A 243 23.37 -7.94 -20.67
CA LEU A 243 23.16 -9.08 -19.80
C LEU A 243 22.73 -10.30 -20.63
N PRO A 244 23.37 -11.47 -20.42
CA PRO A 244 23.02 -12.71 -21.12
C PRO A 244 21.70 -13.31 -20.64
N SER A 245 21.13 -12.80 -19.54
CA SER A 245 19.90 -13.28 -18.93
C SER A 245 19.04 -12.13 -18.41
N LYS A 246 17.80 -12.45 -18.03
CA LYS A 246 16.88 -11.50 -17.37
C LYS A 246 17.20 -11.30 -15.88
N THR A 247 18.25 -11.93 -15.36
CA THR A 247 18.66 -11.80 -13.95
C THR A 247 19.74 -10.74 -13.84
N ILE A 248 19.47 -9.70 -13.05
CA ILE A 248 20.45 -8.65 -12.75
C ILE A 248 21.37 -9.14 -11.62
N PRO A 249 22.69 -9.14 -11.81
CA PRO A 249 23.64 -9.47 -10.75
C PRO A 249 23.54 -8.54 -9.54
N GLY A 250 23.79 -9.08 -8.35
CA GLY A 250 23.61 -8.34 -7.09
C GLY A 250 24.57 -7.16 -6.92
N ASP A 251 25.78 -7.24 -7.47
CA ASP A 251 26.76 -6.14 -7.52
C ASP A 251 26.28 -4.98 -8.40
N ILE A 252 25.61 -5.26 -9.51
CA ILE A 252 24.95 -4.25 -10.36
C ILE A 252 23.77 -3.61 -9.62
N ALA A 253 22.90 -4.41 -9.02
CA ALA A 253 21.78 -3.88 -8.23
C ALA A 253 22.29 -3.02 -7.05
N PHE A 254 23.39 -3.43 -6.41
CA PHE A 254 24.03 -2.66 -5.35
C PHE A 254 24.64 -1.35 -5.88
N LYS A 255 25.25 -1.33 -7.07
CA LYS A 255 25.73 -0.10 -7.71
C LYS A 255 24.57 0.87 -8.01
N LEU A 256 23.43 0.37 -8.50
CA LEU A 256 22.24 1.18 -8.74
C LEU A 256 21.71 1.80 -7.43
N TYR A 257 21.72 1.03 -6.35
CA TYR A 257 21.37 1.49 -5.01
C TYR A 257 22.35 2.54 -4.46
N ASP A 258 23.64 2.22 -4.41
CA ASP A 258 24.67 3.03 -3.75
C ASP A 258 24.98 4.32 -4.54
N THR A 259 25.16 4.21 -5.86
CA THR A 259 25.59 5.33 -6.71
C THR A 259 24.43 6.19 -7.18
N TYR A 260 23.31 5.57 -7.58
CA TYR A 260 22.18 6.29 -8.20
C TYR A 260 20.99 6.44 -7.25
N GLY A 261 21.05 5.82 -6.07
CA GLY A 261 20.00 5.89 -5.07
C GLY A 261 18.75 5.10 -5.46
N PHE A 262 18.86 4.04 -6.26
CA PHE A 262 17.69 3.24 -6.64
C PHE A 262 17.39 2.24 -5.53
N PRO A 263 16.26 2.36 -4.80
CA PRO A 263 15.80 1.25 -3.98
C PRO A 263 15.77 -0.03 -4.81
N TYR A 264 16.04 -1.18 -4.18
CA TYR A 264 15.99 -2.49 -4.83
C TYR A 264 14.71 -2.66 -5.68
N GLU A 265 13.58 -2.25 -5.14
CA GLU A 265 12.26 -2.35 -5.76
C GLU A 265 12.15 -1.48 -7.03
N VAL A 266 12.78 -0.30 -7.04
CA VAL A 266 12.81 0.55 -8.25
C VAL A 266 13.64 -0.12 -9.35
N THR A 267 14.67 -0.87 -8.98
CA THR A 267 15.49 -1.64 -9.93
C THR A 267 14.72 -2.87 -10.45
N GLU A 268 13.96 -3.55 -9.61
CA GLU A 268 13.11 -4.68 -9.98
C GLU A 268 11.94 -4.27 -10.89
N GLU A 269 11.44 -3.04 -10.73
CA GLU A 269 10.34 -2.48 -11.54
C GLU A 269 10.76 -1.96 -12.94
N LEU A 270 12.06 -1.84 -13.20
CA LEU A 270 12.65 -1.33 -14.45
C LEU A 270 12.80 -2.42 -15.52
#